data_AF-A0A7Y2NHT5-F1
#
_entry.id   AF-A0A7Y2NHT5-F1
#
_cell.length_a   1.000
_cell.length_b   1.000
_cell.length_c   1.000
_cell.angle_alpha   90.00
_cell.angle_beta   90.00
_cell.angle_gamma   90.00
#
_symmetry.space_group_name_H-M   'P 1'
#
loop_
_entity.id
_entity.type
_entity.pdbx_description
1 polymer ?
#
loop_
_entity_poly.entity_id
_entity_poly.type
_entity_poly.pdbx_seq_one_letter_code
_entity_poly.pdbx_strand_id
1 'polypeptide(L)'
;MRAFADLFTALDQTTKTNAKVAALAAYFDTASDTDKLWTIALLSGRRPRRTVTTTLLREWAAEEAGIPLWLFEESYPIVGDLAETIALVLPPPMRSTDLGLTHWITRIRQLADADEAARKTAIRDAWDQLATTERFVFNKLITGGFRMGVSQKLMTRALSTATGIDASDLAHRLMGDWTPDTTSYHALIEAPDPGADLSKPYPFYLAYQLDDGPEPLGDPGDWA
;
A
#
# COMPACT_ATOMS: atom_id res chain seq x y z
N MET A 1 0.46 -2.66 13.83
CA MET A 1 0.90 -1.42 13.18
C MET A 1 2.40 -1.44 13.05
N ARG A 2 3.12 -1.67 14.15
CA ARG A 2 4.58 -1.88 14.21
C ARG A 2 5.16 -2.63 13.01
N ALA A 3 4.76 -3.88 12.79
CA ALA A 3 5.27 -4.69 11.67
C ALA A 3 5.08 -4.04 10.29
N PHE A 4 3.96 -3.34 10.06
CA PHE A 4 3.72 -2.63 8.81
C PHE A 4 4.53 -1.31 8.73
N ALA A 5 4.72 -0.64 9.86
CA ALA A 5 5.59 0.53 9.94
C ALA A 5 7.06 0.16 9.68
N ASP A 6 7.53 -0.98 10.20
CA ASP A 6 8.86 -1.52 9.94
C ASP A 6 9.03 -1.87 8.45
N LEU A 7 8.03 -2.53 7.84
CA LEU A 7 8.00 -2.75 6.40
C LEU A 7 8.06 -1.43 5.63
N PHE A 8 7.24 -0.45 6.01
CA PHE A 8 7.23 0.87 5.37
C PHE A 8 8.61 1.51 5.40
N THR A 9 9.24 1.57 6.58
CA THR A 9 10.59 2.13 6.74
C THR A 9 11.62 1.39 5.89
N ALA A 10 11.58 0.05 5.88
CA ALA A 10 12.48 -0.76 5.07
C ALA A 10 12.31 -0.50 3.56
N LEU A 11 11.09 -0.26 3.10
CA LEU A 11 10.80 0.07 1.70
C LEU A 11 11.20 1.50 1.32
N ASP A 12 11.07 2.45 2.25
CA ASP A 12 11.39 3.87 2.04
C ASP A 12 12.90 4.11 1.95
N GLN A 13 13.66 3.46 2.85
CA GLN A 13 15.09 3.67 3.02
C GLN A 13 15.96 2.94 1.98
N THR A 14 15.35 2.26 1.00
CA THR A 14 16.08 1.50 0.00
C THR A 14 15.62 1.78 -1.42
N THR A 15 16.58 1.87 -2.33
CA THR A 15 16.33 1.90 -3.78
C THR A 15 16.55 0.53 -4.43
N LYS A 16 17.07 -0.45 -3.69
CA LYS A 16 17.43 -1.77 -4.22
C LYS A 16 16.19 -2.66 -4.34
N THR A 17 15.83 -3.04 -5.57
CA THR A 17 14.70 -3.94 -5.86
C THR A 17 14.73 -5.23 -5.04
N ASN A 18 15.90 -5.87 -4.93
CA ASN A 18 16.03 -7.13 -4.18
C ASN A 18 15.79 -6.95 -2.68
N ALA A 19 16.20 -5.82 -2.10
CA ALA A 19 15.95 -5.52 -0.69
C ALA A 19 14.45 -5.29 -0.43
N LYS A 20 13.74 -4.58 -1.33
CA LYS A 20 12.29 -4.40 -1.22
C LYS A 20 11.53 -5.72 -1.31
N VAL A 21 11.96 -6.60 -2.21
CA VAL A 21 11.36 -7.94 -2.35
C VAL A 21 11.57 -8.76 -1.09
N ALA A 22 12.78 -8.75 -0.52
CA ALA A 22 13.07 -9.46 0.73
C ALA A 22 12.24 -8.92 1.91
N ALA A 23 12.13 -7.59 2.05
CA ALA A 23 11.33 -6.97 3.11
C ALA A 23 9.84 -7.33 3.00
N LEU A 24 9.27 -7.28 1.79
CA LEU A 24 7.88 -7.68 1.55
C LEU A 24 7.67 -9.18 1.80
N ALA A 25 8.58 -10.04 1.32
CA ALA A 25 8.48 -11.48 1.52
C ALA A 25 8.52 -11.83 3.02
N ALA A 26 9.44 -11.23 3.78
CA ALA A 26 9.53 -11.41 5.23
C ALA A 26 8.26 -10.96 5.94
N TYR A 27 7.68 -9.81 5.54
CA TYR A 27 6.40 -9.35 6.09
C TYR A 27 5.26 -10.33 5.79
N PHE A 28 5.18 -10.87 4.57
CA PHE A 28 4.14 -11.83 4.18
C PHE A 28 4.28 -13.19 4.86
N ASP A 29 5.45 -13.53 5.38
CA ASP A 29 5.65 -14.76 6.16
C ASP A 29 5.05 -14.63 7.57
N THR A 30 5.18 -13.46 8.20
CA THR A 30 4.83 -13.28 9.62
C THR A 30 3.52 -12.55 9.90
N ALA A 31 3.03 -11.71 8.98
CA ALA A 31 1.82 -10.92 9.20
C ALA A 31 0.55 -11.79 9.24
N SER A 32 -0.54 -11.29 9.85
CA SER A 32 -1.84 -11.96 9.74
C SER A 32 -2.40 -11.85 8.33
N ASP A 33 -3.21 -12.82 7.90
CA ASP A 33 -3.82 -12.83 6.56
C ASP A 33 -4.56 -11.53 6.22
N THR A 34 -5.27 -10.94 7.19
CA THR A 34 -5.96 -9.66 6.99
C THR A 34 -4.96 -8.52 6.75
N ASP A 35 -3.86 -8.48 7.50
CA ASP A 35 -2.80 -7.47 7.34
C ASP A 35 -2.05 -7.68 6.01
N LYS A 36 -1.77 -8.93 5.61
CA LYS A 36 -1.20 -9.25 4.28
C LYS A 36 -2.09 -8.72 3.16
N LEU A 37 -3.39 -9.02 3.21
CA LEU A 37 -4.35 -8.60 2.19
C LEU A 37 -4.44 -7.06 2.07
N TRP A 38 -4.53 -6.36 3.21
CA TRP A 38 -4.52 -4.90 3.22
C TRP A 38 -3.22 -4.30 2.71
N THR A 39 -2.07 -4.90 3.04
CA THR A 39 -0.77 -4.47 2.50
C THR A 39 -0.73 -4.59 0.97
N ILE A 40 -1.21 -5.71 0.41
CA ILE A 40 -1.31 -5.89 -1.04
C ILE A 40 -2.21 -4.81 -1.64
N ALA A 41 -3.37 -4.56 -1.04
CA ALA A 41 -4.34 -3.57 -1.53
C ALA A 41 -3.73 -2.15 -1.55
N LEU A 42 -3.15 -1.71 -0.43
CA LEU A 42 -2.56 -0.37 -0.29
C LEU A 42 -1.43 -0.10 -1.29
N LEU A 43 -0.53 -1.08 -1.44
CA LEU A 43 0.64 -0.97 -2.31
C LEU A 43 0.29 -1.18 -3.80
N SER A 44 -0.84 -1.81 -4.09
CA SER A 44 -1.40 -1.91 -5.45
C SER A 44 -2.30 -0.73 -5.84
N GLY A 45 -2.42 0.28 -4.97
CA GLY A 45 -3.22 1.49 -5.23
C GLY A 45 -4.69 1.41 -4.81
N ARG A 46 -5.16 0.28 -4.26
CA ARG A 46 -6.52 0.10 -3.71
C ARG A 46 -6.59 0.68 -2.29
N ARG A 47 -6.61 2.01 -2.18
CA ARG A 47 -6.55 2.75 -0.90
C ARG A 47 -7.93 3.07 -0.35
N PRO A 48 -8.11 3.12 0.98
CA PRO A 48 -9.31 3.69 1.59
C PRO A 48 -9.55 5.14 1.14
N ARG A 49 -10.82 5.53 1.07
CA ARG A 49 -11.20 6.92 0.77
C ARG A 49 -10.72 7.86 1.88
N ARG A 50 -10.25 9.05 1.50
CA ARG A 50 -9.87 10.10 2.46
C ARG A 50 -11.12 10.57 3.24
N THR A 51 -11.04 10.50 4.56
CA THR A 51 -12.13 10.85 5.49
C THR A 51 -11.89 12.16 6.25
N VAL A 52 -10.64 12.62 6.33
CA VAL A 52 -10.23 13.84 7.04
C VAL A 52 -9.43 14.75 6.11
N THR A 53 -9.69 16.05 6.16
CA THR A 53 -8.97 17.05 5.35
C THR A 53 -7.59 17.33 5.94
N THR A 54 -6.66 17.79 5.10
CA THR A 54 -5.32 18.17 5.57
C THR A 54 -5.36 19.40 6.47
N THR A 55 -6.31 20.32 6.27
CA THR A 55 -6.52 21.49 7.15
C THR A 55 -6.81 21.06 8.58
N LEU A 56 -7.81 20.20 8.78
CA LEU A 56 -8.17 19.68 10.10
C LEU A 56 -7.01 18.94 10.78
N LEU A 57 -6.27 18.13 10.01
CA LEU A 57 -5.10 17.42 10.56
C LEU A 57 -4.01 18.38 11.06
N ARG A 58 -3.78 19.51 10.38
CA ARG A 58 -2.81 20.53 10.83
C ARG A 58 -3.27 21.19 12.13
N GLU A 59 -4.53 21.61 12.17
CA GLU A 59 -5.14 22.23 13.36
C GLU A 59 -5.06 21.30 14.56
N TRP A 60 -5.51 20.05 14.41
CA TRP A 60 -5.52 19.08 15.51
C TRP A 60 -4.11 18.70 15.95
N ALA A 61 -3.15 18.60 15.03
CA ALA A 61 -1.76 18.31 15.37
C ALA A 61 -1.11 19.48 16.13
N ALA A 62 -1.35 20.73 15.72
CA ALA A 62 -0.85 21.90 16.41
C ALA A 62 -1.43 22.01 17.83
N GLU A 63 -2.74 21.79 17.97
CA GLU A 63 -3.41 21.75 19.27
C GLU A 63 -2.83 20.66 20.19
N GLU A 64 -2.68 19.44 19.69
CA GLU A 64 -2.15 18.30 20.47
C GLU A 64 -0.68 18.49 20.85
N ALA A 65 0.10 19.15 19.99
CA ALA A 65 1.49 19.51 20.28
C ALA A 65 1.64 20.73 21.20
N GLY A 66 0.55 21.44 21.51
CA GLY A 66 0.60 22.65 22.32
C GLY A 66 1.34 23.82 21.65
N ILE A 67 1.32 23.87 20.31
CA ILE A 67 1.96 24.94 19.53
C ILE A 67 0.92 25.72 18.72
N PRO A 68 1.15 27.01 18.42
CA PRO A 68 0.24 27.75 17.55
C PRO A 68 0.31 27.19 16.12
N LEU A 69 -0.83 27.23 15.41
CA LEU A 69 -0.95 26.68 14.05
C LEU A 69 0.10 27.23 13.09
N TRP A 70 0.40 28.53 13.14
CA TRP A 70 1.41 29.14 12.28
C TRP A 70 2.79 28.48 12.44
N LEU A 71 3.17 28.03 13.64
CA LEU A 71 4.45 27.37 13.88
C LEU A 71 4.48 25.96 13.27
N PHE A 72 3.35 25.26 13.31
CA PHE A 72 3.18 24.01 12.57
C PHE A 72 3.34 24.26 11.06
N GLU A 73 2.68 25.30 10.54
CA GLU A 73 2.71 25.64 9.12
C GLU A 73 4.12 26.03 8.64
N GLU A 74 4.90 26.73 9.46
CA GLU A 74 6.32 27.03 9.17
C GLU A 74 7.22 25.79 9.26
N SER A 75 6.85 24.78 10.05
CA SER A 75 7.62 23.53 10.16
C SER A 75 7.42 22.62 8.93
N TYR A 76 6.23 22.64 8.34
CA TYR A 76 5.87 21.76 7.23
C TYR A 76 6.78 21.87 5.99
N PRO A 77 7.13 23.07 5.47
CA PRO A 77 8.05 23.20 4.33
C PRO A 77 9.45 22.66 4.60
N ILE A 78 9.91 22.65 5.86
CA ILE A 78 11.23 22.14 6.24
C ILE A 78 11.25 20.61 6.20
N VAL A 79 10.16 19.97 6.64
CA VAL A 79 10.01 18.51 6.61
C VAL A 79 9.64 18.03 5.20
N GLY A 80 8.79 18.76 4.49
CA GLY A 80 8.34 18.44 3.13
C GLY A 80 7.21 17.40 3.05
N ASP A 81 6.81 16.82 4.18
CA ASP A 81 5.70 15.85 4.25
C ASP A 81 4.80 16.10 5.47
N LEU A 82 3.48 16.18 5.23
CA LEU A 82 2.52 16.50 6.30
C LEU A 82 2.42 15.38 7.33
N ALA A 83 2.42 14.12 6.89
CA ALA A 83 2.29 12.99 7.81
C ALA A 83 3.51 12.88 8.72
N GLU A 84 4.70 13.15 8.18
CA GLU A 84 5.96 13.21 8.94
C GLU A 84 6.00 14.41 9.88
N THR A 85 5.59 15.60 9.40
CA THR A 85 5.50 16.81 10.23
C THR A 85 4.64 16.57 11.47
N ILE A 86 3.45 15.97 11.29
CA ILE A 86 2.56 15.60 12.40
C ILE A 86 3.26 14.60 13.33
N ALA A 87 3.90 13.55 12.79
CA ALA A 87 4.56 12.55 13.62
C ALA A 87 5.70 13.12 14.48
N LEU A 88 6.45 14.10 13.95
CA LEU A 88 7.60 14.72 14.62
C LEU A 88 7.20 15.76 15.68
N VAL A 89 6.12 16.50 15.45
CA VAL A 89 5.71 17.61 16.33
C VAL A 89 4.90 17.16 17.54
N LEU A 90 4.18 16.04 17.42
CA LEU A 90 3.36 15.51 18.49
C LEU A 90 4.22 15.00 19.67
N PRO A 91 3.78 15.19 20.93
CA PRO A 91 4.49 14.69 22.09
C PRO A 91 4.55 13.15 22.10
N PRO A 92 5.48 12.53 22.84
CA PRO A 92 5.53 11.07 22.97
C PRO A 92 4.16 10.49 23.38
N PRO A 93 3.75 9.33 22.83
CA PRO A 93 2.48 8.71 23.18
C PRO A 93 2.46 8.32 24.66
N MET A 94 1.31 8.49 25.34
CA MET A 94 1.16 8.06 26.73
C MET A 94 0.81 6.57 26.84
N ARG A 95 0.31 5.97 25.76
CA ARG A 95 -0.08 4.56 25.68
C ARG A 95 0.71 3.85 24.59
N SER A 96 0.66 2.53 24.64
CA SER A 96 1.19 1.67 23.58
C SER A 96 0.12 0.68 23.13
N THR A 97 0.29 0.18 21.92
CA THR A 97 -0.63 -0.75 21.29
C THR A 97 0.12 -1.71 20.38
N ASP A 98 -0.37 -2.93 20.28
CA ASP A 98 0.13 -3.94 19.35
C ASP A 98 -0.87 -4.22 18.20
N LEU A 99 -1.92 -3.39 18.08
CA LEU A 99 -2.98 -3.56 17.08
C LEU A 99 -2.44 -3.47 15.64
N GLY A 100 -2.82 -4.45 14.81
CA GLY A 100 -2.37 -4.64 13.41
C GLY A 100 -2.82 -3.56 12.42
N LEU A 101 -2.32 -3.64 11.19
CA LEU A 101 -2.66 -2.69 10.10
C LEU A 101 -4.17 -2.65 9.85
N THR A 102 -4.80 -3.83 9.79
CA THR A 102 -6.23 -3.99 9.53
C THR A 102 -7.08 -3.19 10.52
N HIS A 103 -6.72 -3.22 11.81
CA HIS A 103 -7.43 -2.47 12.84
C HIS A 103 -7.45 -0.96 12.52
N TRP A 104 -6.28 -0.39 12.20
CA TRP A 104 -6.17 1.04 11.92
C TRP A 104 -6.86 1.44 10.63
N ILE A 105 -6.83 0.60 9.59
CA ILE A 105 -7.59 0.84 8.36
C ILE A 105 -9.09 0.84 8.65
N THR A 106 -9.60 -0.15 9.38
CA THR A 106 -11.01 -0.20 9.77
C THR A 106 -11.41 1.04 10.56
N ARG A 107 -10.57 1.47 11.51
CA ARG A 107 -10.79 2.69 12.28
C ARG A 107 -10.84 3.95 11.42
N ILE A 108 -9.93 4.08 10.44
CA ILE A 108 -9.93 5.20 9.48
C ILE A 108 -11.21 5.20 8.62
N ARG A 109 -11.66 4.02 8.18
CA ARG A 109 -12.87 3.89 7.36
C ARG A 109 -14.13 4.28 8.13
N GLN A 110 -14.23 3.92 9.41
CA GLN A 110 -15.34 4.30 10.28
C GLN A 110 -15.46 5.82 10.48
N LEU A 111 -14.39 6.59 10.23
CA LEU A 111 -14.44 8.05 10.28
C LEU A 111 -15.34 8.66 9.19
N ALA A 112 -15.62 7.94 8.10
CA ALA A 112 -16.42 8.46 7.00
C ALA A 112 -17.81 8.93 7.47
N ASP A 113 -18.42 8.17 8.38
CA ASP A 113 -19.78 8.39 8.88
C ASP A 113 -19.84 9.22 10.18
N ALA A 114 -18.67 9.50 10.77
CA ALA A 114 -18.56 10.26 12.01
C ALA A 114 -18.64 11.78 11.77
N ASP A 115 -19.14 12.52 12.77
CA ASP A 115 -19.03 13.98 12.79
C ASP A 115 -17.58 14.44 13.09
N GLU A 116 -17.31 15.74 12.95
CA GLU A 116 -15.96 16.28 13.12
C GLU A 116 -15.40 16.06 14.53
N ALA A 117 -16.23 16.20 15.57
CA ALA A 117 -15.79 16.05 16.96
C ALA A 117 -15.37 14.59 17.26
N ALA A 118 -16.16 13.62 16.77
CA ALA A 118 -15.85 12.20 16.85
C ALA A 118 -14.60 11.86 16.02
N ARG A 119 -14.44 12.44 14.82
CA ARG A 119 -13.22 12.27 14.00
C ARG A 119 -11.98 12.76 14.73
N LYS A 120 -12.02 13.98 15.27
CA LYS A 120 -10.92 14.58 16.04
C LYS A 120 -10.54 13.70 17.21
N THR A 121 -11.53 13.25 17.98
CA THR A 121 -11.32 12.36 19.13
C THR A 121 -10.65 11.06 18.71
N ALA A 122 -11.13 10.43 17.63
CA ALA A 122 -10.58 9.18 17.15
C ALA A 122 -9.13 9.30 16.63
N ILE A 123 -8.79 10.41 15.96
CA ILE A 123 -7.43 10.70 15.49
C ILE A 123 -6.48 10.96 16.67
N ARG A 124 -6.90 11.77 17.65
CA ARG A 124 -6.10 12.03 18.86
C ARG A 124 -5.84 10.76 19.65
N ASP A 125 -6.86 9.92 19.84
CA ASP A 125 -6.71 8.63 20.52
C ASP A 125 -5.74 7.69 19.77
N ALA A 126 -5.73 7.72 18.43
CA ALA A 126 -4.76 6.97 17.63
C ALA A 126 -3.34 7.50 17.84
N TRP A 127 -3.13 8.82 17.78
CA TRP A 127 -1.83 9.43 18.01
C TRP A 127 -1.29 9.11 19.40
N ASP A 128 -2.11 9.13 20.44
CA ASP A 128 -1.68 8.84 21.81
C ASP A 128 -1.26 7.37 22.06
N GLN A 129 -1.51 6.47 21.10
CA GLN A 129 -1.15 5.04 21.21
C GLN A 129 -0.02 4.61 20.26
N LEU A 130 0.26 5.39 19.21
CA LEU A 130 1.19 5.04 18.16
C LEU A 130 2.54 5.72 18.38
N ALA A 131 3.63 4.97 18.20
CA ALA A 131 4.99 5.53 18.21
C ALA A 131 5.24 6.44 16.99
N THR A 132 6.30 7.23 16.99
CA THR A 132 6.60 8.23 15.93
C THR A 132 6.49 7.66 14.51
N THR A 133 7.18 6.56 14.20
CA THR A 133 7.12 5.91 12.88
C THR A 133 5.72 5.37 12.56
N GLU A 134 5.02 4.84 13.56
CA GLU A 134 3.68 4.32 13.38
C GLU A 134 2.66 5.45 13.13
N ARG A 135 2.79 6.61 13.81
CA ARG A 135 2.01 7.82 13.54
C ARG A 135 2.25 8.35 12.15
N PHE A 136 3.51 8.36 11.71
CA PHE A 136 3.87 8.76 10.36
C PHE A 136 3.10 7.91 9.33
N VAL A 137 3.17 6.58 9.47
CA VAL A 137 2.49 5.66 8.55
C VAL A 137 0.97 5.75 8.69
N PHE A 138 0.43 5.91 9.89
CA PHE A 138 -1.02 6.11 10.11
C PHE A 138 -1.52 7.38 9.43
N ASN A 139 -0.79 8.49 9.56
CA ASN A 139 -1.12 9.74 8.87
C ASN A 139 -0.97 9.60 7.35
N LYS A 140 -0.05 8.76 6.85
CA LYS A 140 0.02 8.41 5.42
C LYS A 140 -1.22 7.64 4.96
N LEU A 141 -1.81 6.77 5.79
CA LEU A 141 -3.08 6.07 5.49
C LEU A 141 -4.22 7.06 5.31
N ILE A 142 -4.33 8.06 6.18
CA ILE A 142 -5.38 9.09 6.10
C ILE A 142 -5.16 10.01 4.89
N THR A 143 -3.93 10.48 4.71
CA THR A 143 -3.60 11.44 3.64
C THR A 143 -3.42 10.76 2.28
N GLY A 144 -3.35 9.43 2.22
CA GLY A 144 -3.16 8.65 0.99
C GLY A 144 -1.79 8.82 0.33
N GLY A 145 -0.76 9.20 1.10
CA GLY A 145 0.57 9.58 0.61
C GLY A 145 1.59 8.44 0.40
N PHE A 146 1.18 7.24 -0.01
CA PHE A 146 2.12 6.11 -0.20
C PHE A 146 2.79 6.16 -1.57
N ARG A 147 4.10 6.37 -1.60
CA ARG A 147 4.92 6.35 -2.83
C ARG A 147 6.18 5.51 -2.62
N MET A 148 6.00 4.26 -2.20
CA MET A 148 7.11 3.39 -1.76
C MET A 148 7.91 2.73 -2.89
N GLY A 149 7.64 3.08 -4.15
CA GLY A 149 8.28 2.47 -5.31
C GLY A 149 8.07 0.95 -5.38
N VAL A 150 6.89 0.46 -4.99
CA VAL A 150 6.49 -0.95 -5.13
C VAL A 150 5.64 -1.07 -6.39
N SER A 151 6.21 -1.67 -7.44
CA SER A 151 5.48 -1.98 -8.67
C SER A 151 4.69 -3.28 -8.52
N GLN A 152 3.71 -3.51 -9.40
CA GLN A 152 3.00 -4.80 -9.46
C GLN A 152 3.97 -5.97 -9.62
N LYS A 153 4.93 -5.87 -10.54
CA LYS A 153 5.97 -6.91 -10.74
C LYS A 153 6.77 -7.18 -9.45
N LEU A 154 7.09 -6.14 -8.69
CA LEU A 154 7.81 -6.28 -7.42
C LEU A 154 6.96 -7.01 -6.38
N MET A 155 5.69 -6.60 -6.24
CA MET A 155 4.72 -7.24 -5.35
C MET A 155 4.56 -8.72 -5.66
N THR A 156 4.32 -9.05 -6.94
CA THR A 156 4.21 -10.43 -7.42
C THR A 156 5.46 -11.26 -7.09
N ARG A 157 6.65 -10.70 -7.31
CA ARG A 157 7.91 -11.40 -7.00
C ARG A 157 8.08 -11.65 -5.50
N ALA A 158 7.67 -10.71 -4.66
CA ALA A 158 7.70 -10.87 -3.20
C ALA A 158 6.72 -11.93 -2.72
N LEU A 159 5.49 -11.95 -3.23
CA LEU A 159 4.50 -12.98 -2.93
C LEU A 159 4.96 -14.36 -3.40
N SER A 160 5.54 -14.46 -4.60
CA SER A 160 6.12 -15.70 -5.11
C SER A 160 7.25 -16.21 -4.21
N THR A 161 8.11 -15.30 -3.73
CA THR A 161 9.19 -15.64 -2.79
C THR A 161 8.64 -16.14 -1.45
N ALA A 162 7.55 -15.54 -0.95
CA ALA A 162 6.96 -15.90 0.34
C ALA A 162 6.12 -17.20 0.28
N THR A 163 5.45 -17.47 -0.85
CA THR A 163 4.48 -18.57 -0.96
C THR A 163 4.98 -19.77 -1.77
N GLY A 164 6.05 -19.59 -2.56
CA GLY A 164 6.52 -20.58 -3.53
C GLY A 164 5.65 -20.71 -4.79
N ILE A 165 4.57 -19.93 -4.91
CA ILE A 165 3.66 -19.93 -6.06
C ILE A 165 4.32 -19.19 -7.23
N ASP A 166 4.07 -19.65 -8.47
CA ASP A 166 4.61 -19.02 -9.66
C ASP A 166 4.18 -17.55 -9.79
N ALA A 167 5.12 -16.70 -10.20
CA ALA A 167 4.87 -15.26 -10.30
C ALA A 167 3.82 -14.93 -11.37
N SER A 168 3.74 -15.67 -12.49
CA SER A 168 2.75 -15.40 -13.53
C SER A 168 1.33 -15.68 -13.05
N ASP A 169 1.14 -16.74 -12.27
CA ASP A 169 -0.15 -17.09 -11.68
C ASP A 169 -0.58 -16.04 -10.65
N LEU A 170 0.34 -15.61 -9.77
CA LEU A 170 0.06 -14.54 -8.80
C LEU A 170 -0.25 -13.21 -9.47
N ALA A 171 0.45 -12.87 -10.57
CA ALA A 171 0.16 -11.66 -11.34
C ALA A 171 -1.27 -11.70 -11.90
N HIS A 172 -1.71 -12.84 -12.44
CA HIS A 172 -3.08 -13.01 -12.94
C HIS A 172 -4.12 -12.77 -11.85
N ARG A 173 -3.95 -13.39 -10.68
CA ARG A 173 -4.88 -13.24 -9.53
C ARG A 173 -5.00 -11.80 -9.06
N LEU A 174 -3.88 -11.07 -9.00
CA LEU A 174 -3.85 -9.68 -8.55
C LEU A 174 -4.52 -8.71 -9.54
N MET A 175 -4.63 -9.07 -10.82
CA MET A 175 -5.33 -8.28 -11.84
C MET A 175 -6.86 -8.34 -11.73
N GLY A 176 -7.41 -9.35 -11.06
CA GLY A 176 -8.85 -9.54 -10.92
C GLY A 176 -9.55 -8.44 -10.10
N ASP A 177 -10.89 -8.46 -10.16
CA ASP A 177 -11.73 -7.62 -9.31
C ASP A 177 -11.85 -8.27 -7.93
N TRP A 178 -11.24 -7.63 -6.93
CA TRP A 178 -11.17 -8.15 -5.56
C TRP A 178 -11.08 -6.98 -4.58
N THR A 179 -11.57 -7.16 -3.37
CA THR A 179 -11.42 -6.14 -2.34
C THR A 179 -11.04 -6.80 -1.02
N PRO A 180 -10.35 -6.09 -0.11
CA PRO A 180 -10.14 -6.60 1.24
C PRO A 180 -11.43 -6.92 2.01
N ASP A 181 -12.58 -6.42 1.55
CA ASP A 181 -13.89 -6.66 2.17
C ASP A 181 -14.58 -7.92 1.64
N THR A 182 -14.31 -8.30 0.39
CA THR A 182 -15.02 -9.39 -0.31
C THR A 182 -14.16 -10.62 -0.54
N THR A 183 -12.86 -10.53 -0.26
CA THR A 183 -11.88 -11.56 -0.59
C THR A 183 -10.99 -11.82 0.63
N SER A 184 -10.56 -13.06 0.83
CA SER A 184 -9.56 -13.40 1.85
C SER A 184 -8.17 -13.54 1.23
N TYR A 185 -7.12 -13.45 2.05
CA TYR A 185 -5.76 -13.72 1.59
C TYR A 185 -5.64 -15.12 0.97
N HIS A 186 -6.18 -16.13 1.66
CA HIS A 186 -6.22 -17.50 1.14
C HIS A 186 -6.90 -17.55 -0.23
N ALA A 187 -8.09 -16.97 -0.40
CA ALA A 187 -8.80 -16.99 -1.69
C ALA A 187 -8.03 -16.26 -2.81
N LEU A 188 -7.36 -15.15 -2.49
CA LEU A 188 -6.64 -14.35 -3.47
C LEU A 188 -5.27 -14.97 -3.85
N ILE A 189 -4.58 -15.58 -2.89
CA ILE A 189 -3.15 -15.92 -3.01
C ILE A 189 -2.91 -17.43 -2.97
N GLU A 190 -3.54 -18.16 -2.06
CA GLU A 190 -3.16 -19.55 -1.74
C GLU A 190 -4.05 -20.59 -2.42
N ALA A 191 -5.35 -20.30 -2.54
CA ALA A 191 -6.33 -21.21 -3.10
C ALA A 191 -5.93 -21.60 -4.53
N PRO A 192 -6.01 -22.88 -4.92
CA PRO A 192 -5.91 -23.25 -6.32
C PRO A 192 -6.95 -22.48 -7.12
N ASP A 193 -6.57 -21.95 -8.28
CA ASP A 193 -7.51 -21.30 -9.19
C ASP A 193 -7.75 -22.26 -10.37
N PRO A 194 -8.85 -23.03 -10.37
CA PRO A 194 -9.15 -23.98 -11.43
C PRO A 194 -9.46 -23.29 -12.76
N GLY A 195 -9.80 -21.99 -12.74
CA GLY A 195 -10.12 -21.17 -13.92
C GLY A 195 -8.93 -20.38 -14.47
N ALA A 196 -7.80 -20.31 -13.74
CA ALA A 196 -6.60 -19.59 -14.18
C ALA A 196 -6.09 -20.09 -15.53
N ASP A 197 -6.16 -21.40 -15.76
CA ASP A 197 -5.67 -22.01 -17.00
C ASP A 197 -6.63 -21.78 -18.18
N LEU A 198 -7.94 -21.69 -17.91
CA LEU A 198 -8.97 -21.40 -18.91
C LEU A 198 -9.00 -19.92 -19.33
N SER A 199 -8.48 -19.03 -18.49
CA SER A 199 -8.56 -17.57 -18.66
C SER A 199 -7.22 -16.94 -19.07
N LYS A 200 -6.14 -17.73 -19.18
CA LYS A 200 -4.85 -17.27 -19.72
C LYS A 200 -5.05 -16.97 -21.22
N PRO A 201 -4.98 -15.69 -21.64
CA PRO A 201 -4.98 -15.40 -23.06
C PRO A 201 -3.73 -16.03 -23.67
N TYR A 202 -3.91 -16.75 -24.78
CA TYR A 202 -2.78 -17.23 -25.55
C TYR A 202 -1.88 -16.03 -25.90
N PRO A 203 -0.54 -16.15 -25.73
CA PRO A 203 0.36 -15.06 -26.08
C PRO A 203 0.09 -14.65 -27.52
N PHE A 204 -0.25 -13.39 -27.75
CA PHE A 204 -0.31 -12.86 -29.10
C PHE A 204 1.10 -12.90 -29.66
N TYR A 205 1.31 -13.72 -30.69
CA TYR A 205 2.56 -13.71 -31.43
C TYR A 205 2.57 -12.43 -32.26
N LEU A 206 3.35 -11.45 -31.82
CA LEU A 206 3.47 -10.18 -32.51
C LEU A 206 4.25 -10.39 -33.81
N ALA A 207 3.75 -9.79 -34.90
CA ALA A 207 4.49 -9.74 -36.14
C ALA A 207 5.76 -8.91 -35.96
N TYR A 208 6.89 -9.42 -36.46
CA TYR A 208 8.11 -8.64 -36.53
C TYR A 208 7.96 -7.55 -37.60
N GLN A 209 8.56 -6.39 -37.36
CA GLN A 209 8.66 -5.34 -38.36
C GLN A 209 9.52 -5.86 -39.54
N LEU A 210 9.08 -5.55 -40.76
CA LEU A 210 9.89 -5.78 -41.95
C LEU A 210 10.85 -4.61 -42.13
N ASP A 211 12.14 -4.91 -42.33
CA ASP A 211 13.17 -3.88 -42.55
C ASP A 211 13.00 -3.19 -43.91
N ASP A 212 12.68 -3.96 -44.96
CA ASP A 212 12.63 -3.50 -46.36
C ASP A 212 11.24 -3.58 -47.01
N GLY A 213 10.16 -3.68 -46.22
CA GLY A 213 8.79 -3.82 -46.72
C GLY A 213 8.40 -5.27 -47.12
N PRO A 214 7.13 -5.54 -47.50
CA PRO A 214 6.64 -6.89 -47.79
C PRO A 214 7.02 -7.43 -49.18
N GLU A 215 7.57 -6.60 -50.07
CA GLU A 215 7.91 -6.94 -51.44
C GLU A 215 8.82 -8.19 -51.57
N PRO A 216 9.83 -8.41 -50.70
CA PRO A 216 10.68 -9.60 -50.77
C PRO A 216 9.98 -10.90 -50.38
N LEU A 217 8.81 -10.83 -49.74
CA LEU A 217 8.08 -12.01 -49.28
C LEU A 217 7.37 -12.75 -50.43
N GLY A 218 7.25 -12.14 -51.62
CA GLY A 218 6.61 -12.74 -52.78
C GLY A 218 5.08 -12.82 -52.67
N ASP A 219 4.45 -13.59 -53.56
CA ASP A 219 3.00 -13.78 -53.56
C ASP A 219 2.58 -14.68 -52.38
N PRO A 220 1.61 -14.28 -51.55
CA PRO A 220 1.12 -15.12 -50.46
C PRO A 220 0.61 -16.49 -50.87
N GLY A 221 0.21 -16.67 -52.15
CA GLY A 221 -0.18 -17.96 -52.70
C GLY A 221 0.96 -18.98 -52.83
N ASP A 222 2.22 -18.53 -52.75
CA ASP A 222 3.42 -19.36 -52.83
C ASP A 222 4.00 -19.71 -51.43
N TRP A 223 3.35 -19.26 -50.34
CA TRP A 223 3.79 -19.53 -48.97
C TRP A 223 3.32 -20.93 -48.53
N ALA A 224 4.23 -21.71 -47.94
CA ALA A 224 3.99 -23.08 -47.48
C ALA A 224 3.31 -23.16 -46.10
#